data_AF-A0A812RCT7-F1
#
_entry.id   AF-A0A812RCT7-F1
#
_cell.length_a   1.000
_cell.length_b   1.000
_cell.length_c   1.000
_cell.angle_alpha   90.00
_cell.angle_beta   90.00
_cell.angle_gamma   90.00
#
_symmetry.space_group_name_H-M   'P 1'
#
loop_
_entity.id
_entity.type
_entity.pdbx_description
1 polymer ?
#
loop_
_entity_poly.entity_id
_entity_poly.type
_entity_poly.pdbx_seq_one_letter_code
_entity_poly.pdbx_strand_id
1 'polypeptide(L)'
;MTSVGVAPVVNGESDFKRIQFWAAGVDCCGPQKPFQCGDAQNPSAHGGLLLPDRVQGGPNRKFFEKAIKGAVDKYDLQAGNDYLLLNWLQDPVQYRDNLWRGSWKLFAVFGGVYLIISAMVGFVILPILRG
;
A
#
# COMPACT_ATOMS: atom_id res chain seq x y z
N MET A 1 10.13 2.87 -20.04
CA MET A 1 8.77 3.39 -19.78
C MET A 1 8.04 2.34 -18.95
N THR A 2 7.74 2.63 -17.68
CA THR A 2 6.91 1.75 -16.84
C THR A 2 5.46 1.88 -17.27
N SER A 3 4.80 0.77 -17.62
CA SER A 3 3.36 0.80 -17.92
C SER A 3 2.59 1.07 -16.62
N VAL A 4 1.60 1.96 -16.64
CA VAL A 4 0.76 2.25 -15.47
C VAL A 4 -0.65 1.85 -15.82
N GLY A 5 -1.36 1.19 -14.91
CA GLY A 5 -2.76 0.86 -15.15
C GLY A 5 -3.61 0.91 -13.90
N VAL A 6 -4.90 0.95 -14.16
CA VAL A 6 -5.93 1.18 -13.16
C VAL A 6 -7.14 0.31 -13.46
N ALA A 7 -7.84 -0.11 -12.42
CA ALA A 7 -9.11 -0.81 -12.51
C ALA A 7 -10.15 -0.15 -11.59
N PRO A 8 -11.40 0.00 -12.06
CA PRO A 8 -12.47 0.51 -11.23
C PRO A 8 -12.87 -0.54 -10.19
N VAL A 9 -13.06 -0.11 -8.95
CA VAL A 9 -13.63 -0.97 -7.90
C VAL A 9 -15.14 -0.76 -7.88
N VAL A 10 -15.88 -1.80 -8.26
CA VAL A 10 -17.33 -1.83 -8.30
C VAL A 10 -17.85 -3.06 -7.57
N ASN A 11 -19.00 -2.93 -6.91
CA ASN A 11 -19.76 -4.08 -6.44
C ASN A 11 -20.72 -4.50 -7.55
N GLY A 12 -20.90 -5.80 -7.75
CA GLY A 12 -21.65 -6.35 -8.90
C GLY A 12 -23.13 -5.95 -9.00
N GLU A 13 -23.69 -5.31 -7.97
CA GLU A 13 -25.09 -4.85 -7.93
C GLU A 13 -25.25 -3.34 -8.15
N SER A 14 -24.16 -2.58 -8.26
CA SER A 14 -24.24 -1.12 -8.23
C SER A 14 -24.04 -0.48 -9.62
N ASP A 15 -25.11 0.10 -10.17
CA ASP A 15 -25.14 0.91 -11.40
C ASP A 15 -24.45 2.30 -11.24
N PHE A 16 -23.49 2.42 -10.33
CA PHE A 16 -22.77 3.67 -10.17
C PHE A 16 -21.83 3.88 -11.35
N LYS A 17 -22.27 4.72 -12.29
CA LYS A 17 -21.39 5.28 -13.32
C LYS A 17 -20.21 6.04 -12.68
N ARG A 18 -20.37 6.55 -11.45
CA ARG A 18 -19.34 7.28 -10.72
C ARG A 18 -18.51 6.37 -9.80
N ILE A 19 -17.22 6.23 -10.12
CA ILE A 19 -16.26 5.42 -9.37
C ILE A 19 -15.36 6.31 -8.51
N GLN A 20 -15.39 6.08 -7.20
CA GLN A 20 -14.53 6.78 -6.24
C GLN A 20 -13.25 6.00 -5.89
N PHE A 21 -13.27 4.68 -6.03
CA PHE A 21 -12.16 3.80 -5.67
C PHE A 21 -11.53 3.17 -6.90
N TRP A 22 -10.23 3.35 -7.04
CA TRP A 22 -9.47 2.86 -8.18
C TRP A 22 -8.31 2.01 -7.71
N ALA A 23 -8.30 0.74 -8.12
CA ALA A 23 -7.15 -0.12 -7.94
C ALA A 23 -6.06 0.33 -8.92
N ALA A 24 -4.90 0.74 -8.41
CA ALA A 24 -3.84 1.35 -9.20
C ALA A 24 -2.54 0.56 -9.06
N GLY A 25 -1.83 0.43 -10.18
CA GLY A 25 -0.65 -0.42 -10.26
C GLY A 25 0.29 -0.04 -11.38
N VAL A 26 1.54 -0.52 -11.27
CA VAL A 26 2.59 -0.34 -12.27
C VAL A 26 3.02 -1.70 -12.79
N ASP A 27 3.30 -1.74 -14.09
CA ASP A 27 3.83 -2.88 -14.84
C ASP A 27 3.00 -4.17 -14.82
N CYS A 28 1.69 -4.04 -14.62
CA CYS A 28 0.76 -5.15 -14.46
C CYS A 28 -0.44 -5.08 -15.41
N CYS A 29 -0.37 -4.20 -16.41
CA CYS A 29 -1.44 -3.95 -17.38
C CYS A 29 -0.90 -4.08 -18.80
N GLY A 30 -1.65 -4.75 -19.68
CA GLY A 30 -1.30 -4.94 -21.08
C GLY A 30 -2.48 -4.64 -22.02
N PRO A 31 -2.24 -4.40 -23.31
CA PRO A 31 -3.25 -3.95 -24.28
C PRO A 31 -4.48 -4.85 -24.37
N GLN A 32 -4.35 -6.13 -24.03
CA GLN A 32 -5.46 -7.11 -24.01
C GLN A 32 -5.47 -8.00 -22.76
N LYS A 33 -4.70 -7.64 -21.73
CA LYS A 33 -4.66 -8.42 -20.49
C LYS A 33 -5.55 -7.76 -19.44
N PRO A 34 -6.32 -8.55 -18.65
CA PRO A 34 -7.04 -8.01 -17.50
C PRO A 34 -6.03 -7.42 -16.50
N PHE A 35 -6.49 -6.52 -15.64
CA PHE A 35 -5.69 -5.97 -14.57
C PHE A 35 -5.19 -7.10 -13.63
N GLN A 36 -3.88 -7.25 -13.48
CA GLN A 36 -3.27 -8.34 -12.67
C GLN A 36 -2.48 -7.83 -11.47
N CYS A 37 -2.62 -6.56 -11.11
CA CYS A 37 -1.89 -6.02 -9.96
C CYS A 37 -2.48 -6.51 -8.64
N GLY A 38 -1.59 -6.80 -7.68
CA GLY A 38 -1.97 -7.30 -6.36
C GLY A 38 -2.70 -8.64 -6.45
N ASP A 39 -3.75 -8.83 -5.66
CA ASP A 39 -4.52 -10.06 -5.63
C ASP A 39 -5.75 -10.01 -6.55
N ALA A 40 -5.72 -9.22 -7.63
CA ALA A 40 -6.86 -9.02 -8.53
C ALA A 40 -7.33 -10.29 -9.25
N GLN A 41 -6.46 -11.31 -9.37
CA GLN A 41 -6.83 -12.61 -9.92
C GLN A 41 -7.49 -13.53 -8.88
N ASN A 42 -7.43 -13.18 -7.60
CA ASN A 42 -8.02 -13.97 -6.54
C ASN A 42 -9.47 -13.52 -6.30
N PRO A 43 -10.48 -14.36 -6.57
CA PRO A 43 -11.88 -14.00 -6.39
C PRO A 43 -12.25 -13.77 -4.92
N SER A 44 -11.44 -14.25 -3.97
CA SER A 44 -11.63 -14.00 -2.53
C SER A 44 -11.00 -12.67 -2.08
N ALA A 45 -10.35 -11.93 -2.97
CA ALA A 45 -9.74 -10.65 -2.63
C ALA A 45 -10.76 -9.52 -2.73
N HIS A 46 -11.13 -8.99 -1.57
CA HIS A 46 -12.05 -7.85 -1.43
C HIS A 46 -11.44 -6.70 -0.62
N GLY A 47 -10.14 -6.78 -0.32
CA GLY A 47 -9.41 -5.78 0.44
C GLY A 47 -8.73 -4.74 -0.45
N GLY A 48 -8.68 -3.50 0.03
CA GLY A 48 -7.91 -2.43 -0.59
C GLY A 48 -7.02 -1.75 0.44
N LEU A 49 -5.75 -1.55 0.10
CA LEU A 49 -4.84 -0.72 0.89
C LEU A 49 -4.63 0.62 0.20
N LEU A 50 -4.95 1.73 0.87
CA LEU A 50 -4.72 3.05 0.29
C LEU A 50 -3.24 3.24 -0.04
N LEU A 51 -2.98 3.75 -1.23
CA LEU A 51 -1.64 4.14 -1.62
C LEU A 51 -1.18 5.34 -0.76
N PRO A 52 0.12 5.45 -0.44
CA PRO A 52 0.62 6.55 0.39
C PRO A 52 0.46 7.91 -0.30
N ASP A 53 0.39 8.99 0.48
CA ASP A 53 0.08 10.35 0.02
C ASP A 53 0.96 10.84 -1.13
N ARG A 54 2.23 10.42 -1.16
CA ARG A 54 3.16 10.70 -2.27
C ARG A 54 2.68 10.20 -3.64
N VAL A 55 1.77 9.21 -3.66
CA VAL A 55 1.12 8.70 -4.86
C VAL A 55 -0.29 9.29 -5.01
N GLN A 56 -1.00 9.53 -3.90
CA GLN A 56 -2.35 10.12 -3.91
C GLN A 56 -2.38 11.62 -4.25
N GLY A 57 -1.31 12.36 -3.98
CA GLY A 57 -1.22 13.81 -4.22
C GLY A 57 0.12 14.25 -4.81
N GLY A 58 1.08 13.34 -4.97
CA GLY A 58 2.41 13.67 -5.50
C GLY A 58 2.49 13.69 -7.02
N PRO A 59 3.68 13.98 -7.58
CA PRO A 59 3.90 14.17 -9.02
C PRO A 59 3.54 12.95 -9.86
N ASN A 60 3.61 11.75 -9.26
CA ASN A 60 3.27 10.50 -9.94
C ASN A 60 1.76 10.33 -10.17
N ARG A 61 0.90 11.09 -9.47
CA ARG A 61 -0.56 11.05 -9.67
C ARG A 61 -0.97 11.36 -11.09
N LYS A 62 -0.24 12.25 -11.78
CA LYS A 62 -0.52 12.62 -13.18
C LYS A 62 -0.49 11.42 -14.13
N PHE A 63 0.33 10.40 -13.85
CA PHE A 63 0.38 9.18 -14.66
C PHE A 63 -0.88 8.33 -14.45
N PHE A 64 -1.31 8.17 -13.20
CA PHE A 64 -2.54 7.46 -12.86
C PHE A 64 -3.79 8.18 -13.36
N GLU A 65 -3.82 9.52 -13.30
CA GLU A 65 -4.93 10.32 -13.83
C GLU A 65 -5.13 10.10 -15.34
N LYS A 66 -4.04 10.02 -16.11
CA LYS A 66 -4.12 9.68 -17.55
C LYS A 66 -4.68 8.27 -17.77
N ALA A 67 -4.24 7.30 -16.96
CA ALA A 67 -4.75 5.94 -17.03
C ALA A 67 -6.25 5.86 -16.66
N ILE A 68 -6.70 6.65 -15.66
CA ILE A 68 -8.11 6.75 -15.26
C ILE A 68 -8.94 7.35 -16.38
N LYS A 69 -8.49 8.45 -17.01
CA LYS A 69 -9.19 9.07 -18.14
C LYS A 69 -9.38 8.05 -19.28
N GLY A 70 -8.32 7.31 -19.63
CA GLY A 70 -8.43 6.24 -20.64
C GLY A 70 -9.40 5.12 -20.25
N ALA A 71 -9.48 4.75 -18.96
CA ALA A 71 -10.43 3.74 -18.49
C ALA A 71 -11.88 4.28 -18.47
N VAL A 72 -12.08 5.53 -18.07
CA VAL A 72 -13.36 6.25 -18.08
C VAL A 72 -13.91 6.31 -19.51
N ASP A 73 -13.10 6.71 -20.47
CA ASP A 73 -13.53 6.82 -21.87
C ASP A 73 -13.82 5.44 -22.48
N LYS A 74 -13.03 4.42 -22.11
CA LYS A 74 -13.18 3.06 -22.66
C LYS A 74 -14.41 2.33 -22.12
N TYR A 75 -14.72 2.49 -20.83
CA TYR A 75 -15.79 1.77 -20.15
C TYR A 75 -17.03 2.64 -19.85
N ASP A 76 -17.08 3.86 -20.40
CA ASP A 76 -18.13 4.86 -20.17
C ASP A 76 -18.41 5.07 -18.67
N LEU A 77 -17.35 5.30 -17.89
CA LEU A 77 -17.42 5.54 -16.45
C LEU A 77 -17.25 7.03 -16.14
N GLN A 78 -17.45 7.44 -14.90
CA GLN A 78 -17.17 8.78 -14.39
C GLN A 78 -16.23 8.66 -13.19
N ALA A 79 -15.10 9.36 -13.22
CA ALA A 79 -14.27 9.50 -12.03
C ALA A 79 -14.95 10.45 -11.03
N GLY A 80 -15.04 10.07 -9.77
CA GLY A 80 -15.44 10.99 -8.70
C GLY A 80 -14.45 12.15 -8.56
N ASN A 81 -14.90 13.29 -8.03
CA ASN A 81 -14.04 14.47 -7.83
C ASN A 81 -12.85 14.19 -6.88
N ASP A 82 -13.09 13.39 -5.83
CA ASP A 82 -12.08 13.00 -4.84
C ASP A 82 -11.84 11.48 -4.89
N TYR A 83 -11.37 10.99 -6.03
CA TYR A 83 -11.06 9.57 -6.17
C TYR A 83 -9.80 9.16 -5.39
N LEU A 84 -9.86 7.98 -4.78
CA LEU A 84 -8.78 7.37 -4.01
C LEU A 84 -8.13 6.24 -4.81
N LEU A 85 -6.79 6.28 -4.87
CA LEU A 85 -6.01 5.19 -5.40
C LEU A 85 -5.71 4.20 -4.28
N LEU A 86 -5.97 2.92 -4.53
CA LEU A 86 -5.64 1.83 -3.62
C LEU A 86 -4.91 0.73 -4.37
N ASN A 87 -4.17 -0.08 -3.63
CA ASN A 87 -3.67 -1.35 -4.10
C ASN A 87 -4.70 -2.45 -3.74
N TRP A 88 -4.95 -3.39 -4.64
CA TRP A 88 -5.92 -4.46 -4.44
C TRP A 88 -5.26 -5.68 -3.77
N LEU A 89 -5.75 -6.09 -2.60
CA LEU A 89 -5.16 -7.19 -1.84
C LEU A 89 -6.24 -8.09 -1.25
N GLN A 90 -5.91 -9.36 -1.04
CA GLN A 90 -6.80 -10.30 -0.37
C GLN A 90 -6.95 -9.98 1.11
N ASP A 91 -5.83 -9.76 1.78
CA ASP A 91 -5.78 -9.53 3.22
C ASP A 91 -4.89 -8.32 3.55
N PRO A 92 -5.48 -7.11 3.66
CA PRO A 92 -4.72 -5.92 4.02
C PRO A 92 -4.25 -5.96 5.48
N VAL A 93 -4.91 -6.76 6.35
CA VAL A 93 -4.57 -6.88 7.77
C VAL A 93 -3.30 -7.69 7.91
N GLN A 94 -3.18 -8.83 7.23
CA GLN A 94 -1.94 -9.61 7.25
C GLN A 94 -0.74 -8.87 6.67
N TYR A 95 -0.95 -8.07 5.62
CA TYR A 95 0.12 -7.24 5.06
C TYR A 95 0.62 -6.23 6.10
N ARG A 96 -0.30 -5.55 6.79
CA ARG A 96 0.04 -4.64 7.89
C ARG A 96 0.70 -5.36 9.06
N ASP A 97 0.20 -6.53 9.44
CA ASP A 97 0.70 -7.30 10.57
C ASP A 97 2.10 -7.87 10.29
N ASN A 98 2.43 -8.18 9.04
CA ASN A 98 3.80 -8.52 8.65
C ASN A 98 4.77 -7.35 8.81
N LEU A 99 4.36 -6.15 8.37
CA LEU A 99 5.15 -4.94 8.60
C LEU A 99 5.33 -4.68 10.10
N TRP A 100 4.24 -4.81 10.87
CA TRP A 100 4.26 -4.62 12.32
C TRP A 100 5.17 -5.64 13.03
N ARG A 101 5.12 -6.92 12.64
CA ARG A 101 6.00 -7.97 13.16
C ARG A 101 7.47 -7.71 12.84
N GLY A 102 7.77 -7.18 11.66
CA GLY A 102 9.13 -6.76 11.29
C GLY A 102 9.64 -5.64 12.19
N SER A 103 8.84 -4.59 12.37
CA SER A 103 9.16 -3.47 13.27
C SER A 103 9.33 -3.92 14.72
N TRP A 104 8.45 -4.80 15.20
CA TRP A 104 8.53 -5.35 16.56
C TRP A 104 9.83 -6.12 16.81
N LYS A 105 10.25 -6.96 15.86
CA LYS A 105 11.52 -7.70 15.95
C LYS A 105 12.72 -6.76 16.04
N LEU A 106 12.76 -5.73 15.19
CA LEU A 106 13.85 -4.74 15.22
C LEU A 106 13.86 -3.99 16.55
N PHE A 107 12.70 -3.54 17.03
CA PHE A 107 12.58 -2.85 18.31
C PHE A 107 13.05 -3.73 19.48
N ALA A 108 12.67 -5.01 19.51
CA ALA A 108 13.10 -5.96 20.53
C ALA A 108 14.63 -6.16 20.52
N VAL A 109 15.25 -6.24 19.34
CA VAL A 109 16.71 -6.37 19.21
C VAL A 109 17.43 -5.12 19.69
N PHE A 110 17.06 -3.93 19.20
CA PHE A 110 17.69 -2.67 19.63
C PHE A 110 17.47 -2.39 21.12
N GLY A 111 16.25 -2.62 21.63
CA GLY A 111 15.93 -2.50 23.04
C GLY A 111 16.76 -3.45 23.90
N GLY A 112 16.90 -4.71 23.48
CA GLY A 112 17.74 -5.70 24.17
C GLY A 112 19.21 -5.30 24.23
N VAL A 113 19.80 -4.86 23.11
CA VAL A 113 21.19 -4.38 23.05
C VAL A 113 21.39 -3.17 23.95
N TYR A 114 20.47 -2.20 23.92
CA TYR A 114 20.53 -1.02 24.79
C TYR A 114 20.50 -1.39 26.27
N LEU A 115 19.63 -2.33 26.66
CA LEU A 115 19.49 -2.79 28.03
C LEU A 115 20.77 -3.48 28.52
N ILE A 116 21.39 -4.32 27.67
CA ILE A 116 22.67 -4.97 27.98
C ILE A 116 23.78 -3.94 28.17
N ILE A 117 23.90 -2.96 27.27
CA ILE A 117 24.91 -1.90 27.39
C ILE A 117 24.68 -1.07 28.66
N SER A 118 23.44 -0.68 28.94
CA SER A 118 23.08 0.08 30.13
C SER A 118 23.38 -0.70 31.43
N ALA A 119 23.07 -2.00 31.45
CA ALA A 119 23.41 -2.87 32.57
C ALA A 119 24.92 -3.00 32.77
N MET A 120 25.70 -3.18 31.70
CA MET A 120 27.17 -3.23 31.78
C MET A 120 27.74 -1.92 32.32
N VAL A 121 27.28 -0.77 31.84
CA VAL A 121 27.71 0.54 32.34
C VAL A 121 27.33 0.70 33.83
N GLY A 122 26.10 0.34 34.20
CA GLY A 122 25.62 0.47 35.57
C GLY A 122 26.32 -0.46 36.57
N PHE A 123 26.53 -1.72 36.19
CA PHE A 123 27.10 -2.74 37.08
C PHE A 123 28.62 -2.79 37.07
N VAL A 124 29.29 -2.29 36.03
CA VAL A 124 30.75 -2.38 35.91
C VAL A 124 31.40 -1.01 36.07
N ILE A 125 30.91 0.02 35.39
CA ILE A 125 31.61 1.31 35.32
C ILE A 125 31.35 2.18 36.55
N LEU A 126 30.10 2.24 37.02
CA LEU A 126 29.74 3.00 38.24
C LEU A 126 30.44 2.51 39.52
N PRO A 127 30.57 1.20 39.81
CA PRO A 127 31.28 0.75 41.00
C PRO A 127 32.80 0.95 40.89
N ILE A 128 33.38 0.89 39.69
CA ILE A 128 34.81 1.18 39.47
C ILE A 128 35.14 2.67 39.67
N LEU A 129 34.21 3.58 39.35
CA LEU A 129 34.38 5.02 39.59
C LEU A 129 34.12 5.45 41.04
N ARG A 130 33.50 4.60 41.85
CA ARG A 130 33.09 4.93 43.23
C ARG A 130 33.94 4.24 44.30
N GLY A 131 34.82 3.31 43.92
CA GLY A 131 35.84 2.68 44.77
C GLY A 131 37.21 3.28 44.52
#